data_AF-A0A5C5V6V5-F1
#
_entry.id   AF-A0A5C5V6V5-F1
#
_cell.length_a   1.000
_cell.length_b   1.000
_cell.length_c   1.000
_cell.angle_alpha   90.00
_cell.angle_beta   90.00
_cell.angle_gamma   90.00
#
_symmetry.space_group_name_H-M   'P 1'
#
loop_
_entity.id
_entity.type
_entity.pdbx_description
1 polymer ?
#
loop_
_entity_poly.entity_id
_entity_poly.type
_entity_poly.pdbx_seq_one_letter_code
_entity_poly.pdbx_strand_id
1 'polypeptide(L)'
;MLLTHELGHVVAVPLTGGELAYVNLYPGQIPSTLAGPNPRPAVVLWAGFLSGWLLPLLVAVAVSRWRSMAPFAWGWAGFCWLAGGVYLAFGGLERYADTAQLITLGWPGWPLVPLGLAVAAVGYWRCRRSWPEVVKARATGRGVVVAWLAVAAWVAVQQLLAAKVAVAVQG
;
A
#
# COMPACT_ATOMS: atom_id res chain seq x y z
N MET A 1 -0.59 2.40 1.34
CA MET A 1 -0.78 0.98 1.00
C MET A 1 -0.32 0.73 -0.42
N LEU A 2 -1.04 1.20 -1.44
CA LEU A 2 -0.72 0.88 -2.84
C LEU A 2 0.71 1.25 -3.25
N LEU A 3 1.15 2.49 -2.99
CA LEU A 3 2.54 2.89 -3.29
C LEU A 3 3.58 1.99 -2.60
N THR A 4 3.45 1.78 -1.30
CA THR A 4 4.37 0.93 -0.53
C THR A 4 4.34 -0.53 -0.96
N HIS A 5 3.19 -0.99 -1.48
CA HIS A 5 3.01 -2.33 -2.03
C HIS A 5 3.72 -2.46 -3.38
N GLU A 6 3.43 -1.57 -4.34
CA GLU A 6 4.08 -1.57 -5.66
C GLU A 6 5.60 -1.38 -5.57
N LEU A 7 6.10 -0.61 -4.61
CA LEU A 7 7.55 -0.50 -4.36
C LEU A 7 8.18 -1.86 -4.03
N GLY A 8 7.45 -2.76 -3.38
CA GLY A 8 7.91 -4.13 -3.13
C GLY A 8 8.09 -4.91 -4.42
N HIS A 9 7.13 -4.82 -5.34
CA HIS A 9 7.21 -5.44 -6.66
C HIS A 9 8.38 -4.87 -7.46
N VAL A 10 8.49 -3.54 -7.56
CA VAL A 10 9.54 -2.83 -8.30
C VAL A 10 10.93 -3.25 -7.85
N VAL A 11 11.15 -3.43 -6.54
CA VAL A 11 12.44 -3.87 -6.00
C VAL A 11 12.66 -5.37 -6.20
N ALA A 12 11.62 -6.20 -6.02
CA ALA A 12 11.76 -7.65 -6.07
C ALA A 12 11.94 -8.20 -7.48
N VAL A 13 11.35 -7.57 -8.51
CA VAL A 13 11.47 -8.00 -9.92
C VAL A 13 12.93 -8.16 -10.35
N PRO A 14 13.79 -7.14 -10.29
CA PRO A 14 15.20 -7.28 -10.67
C PRO A 14 15.98 -8.22 -9.75
N LEU A 15 15.68 -8.22 -8.44
CA LEU A 15 16.35 -9.10 -7.46
C LEU A 15 16.06 -10.59 -7.67
N THR A 16 14.95 -10.90 -8.33
CA THR A 16 14.56 -12.27 -8.67
C THR A 16 15.00 -12.66 -10.08
N GLY A 17 15.71 -11.78 -10.81
CA GLY A 17 16.18 -12.02 -12.17
C GLY A 17 15.12 -11.81 -13.25
N GLY A 18 14.02 -11.12 -12.92
CA GLY A 18 13.07 -10.63 -13.92
C GLY A 18 13.40 -9.21 -14.38
N GLU A 19 12.80 -8.81 -15.49
CA GLU A 19 12.91 -7.44 -16.01
C GLU A 19 11.65 -6.65 -15.68
N LEU A 20 11.83 -5.42 -15.20
CA LEU A 20 10.72 -4.52 -14.92
C LEU A 20 10.22 -3.93 -16.25
N ALA A 21 9.05 -4.35 -16.70
CA ALA A 21 8.50 -3.90 -17.99
C ALA A 21 7.77 -2.57 -17.83
N TYR A 22 6.92 -2.46 -16.81
CA TYR A 22 6.06 -1.28 -16.63
C TYR A 22 5.58 -1.14 -15.18
N VAL A 23 5.40 0.11 -14.74
CA VAL A 23 4.85 0.45 -13.42
C VAL A 23 3.78 1.52 -13.58
N ASN A 24 2.58 1.21 -13.10
CA ASN A 24 1.44 2.11 -13.09
C ASN A 24 1.11 2.52 -11.66
N LEU A 25 1.19 3.83 -11.38
CA LEU A 25 0.76 4.42 -10.11
C LEU A 25 -0.32 5.50 -10.33
N TYR A 26 -0.97 5.50 -11.49
CA TYR A 26 -1.94 6.53 -11.85
C TYR A 26 -3.15 6.49 -10.92
N PRO A 27 -3.53 7.63 -10.31
CA PRO A 27 -4.75 7.73 -9.54
C PRO A 27 -5.97 7.44 -10.42
N GLY A 28 -6.88 6.60 -9.93
CA GLY A 28 -8.08 6.19 -10.68
C GLY A 28 -7.87 4.97 -11.58
N GLN A 29 -6.64 4.50 -11.73
CA GLN A 29 -6.33 3.17 -12.28
C GLN A 29 -5.89 2.25 -11.15
N ILE A 30 -6.00 0.93 -11.36
CA ILE A 30 -5.48 -0.05 -10.42
C ILE A 30 -3.95 0.00 -10.52
N PRO A 31 -3.24 0.36 -9.44
CA PRO A 31 -1.78 0.34 -9.45
C PRO A 31 -1.29 -1.06 -9.77
N SER A 32 -0.29 -1.15 -10.63
CA SER A 32 0.18 -2.43 -11.13
C SER A 32 1.63 -2.34 -11.57
N THR A 33 2.38 -3.37 -11.24
CA THR A 33 3.75 -3.57 -11.70
C THR A 33 3.76 -4.78 -12.62
N LEU A 34 4.12 -4.57 -13.87
CA LEU A 34 4.29 -5.64 -14.85
C LEU A 34 5.76 -6.02 -14.91
N ALA A 35 6.03 -7.28 -14.59
CA ALA A 35 7.31 -7.92 -14.81
C ALA A 35 7.28 -8.67 -16.15
N GLY A 36 8.41 -8.67 -16.85
CA GLY A 36 8.68 -9.65 -17.90
C GLY A 36 8.78 -11.07 -17.32
N PRO A 37 9.27 -12.05 -18.10
CA PRO A 37 9.52 -13.40 -17.60
C PRO A 37 10.36 -13.37 -16.32
N ASN A 38 9.82 -13.91 -15.25
CA ASN A 38 10.47 -13.93 -13.94
C ASN A 38 10.56 -15.37 -13.44
N PRO A 39 11.75 -15.85 -13.03
CA PRO A 39 11.90 -17.23 -12.57
C PRO A 39 11.28 -17.48 -11.18
N ARG A 40 10.93 -16.43 -10.43
CA ARG A 40 10.37 -16.50 -9.06
C ARG A 40 9.19 -15.53 -8.87
N PRO A 41 8.09 -15.67 -9.63
CA PRO A 41 6.99 -14.72 -9.59
C PRO A 41 6.30 -14.65 -8.21
N ALA A 42 6.24 -15.77 -7.48
CA ALA A 42 5.67 -15.78 -6.13
C ALA A 42 6.44 -14.90 -5.14
N VAL A 43 7.77 -14.78 -5.29
CA VAL A 43 8.59 -13.92 -4.43
C VAL A 43 8.28 -12.46 -4.68
N VAL A 44 8.07 -12.07 -5.95
CA VAL A 44 7.65 -10.72 -6.31
C VAL A 44 6.27 -10.42 -5.69
N LEU A 45 5.28 -11.29 -5.89
CA LEU A 45 3.93 -11.10 -5.34
C LEU A 45 3.94 -10.91 -3.81
N TRP A 46 4.69 -11.75 -3.09
CA TRP A 46 4.85 -11.61 -1.64
C TRP A 46 5.63 -10.36 -1.24
N ALA A 47 6.62 -9.93 -2.02
CA ALA A 47 7.36 -8.70 -1.75
C ALA A 47 6.45 -7.48 -1.76
N GLY A 48 5.42 -7.44 -2.62
CA GLY A 48 4.38 -6.41 -2.58
C GLY A 48 3.70 -6.33 -1.21
N PHE A 49 3.15 -7.45 -0.75
CA PHE A 49 2.50 -7.53 0.57
C PHE A 49 3.45 -7.17 1.72
N LEU A 50 4.63 -7.79 1.76
CA LEU A 50 5.62 -7.58 2.81
C LEU A 50 6.09 -6.13 2.86
N SER A 51 6.37 -5.52 1.71
CA SER A 51 6.73 -4.10 1.63
C SER A 51 5.57 -3.22 2.08
N GLY A 52 4.35 -3.51 1.63
CA GLY A 52 3.12 -2.83 2.02
C GLY A 52 2.83 -2.87 3.53
N TRP A 53 3.34 -3.88 4.25
CA TRP A 53 3.20 -4.01 5.70
C TRP A 53 4.41 -3.47 6.47
N LEU A 54 5.62 -3.85 6.07
CA LEU A 54 6.84 -3.56 6.83
C LEU A 54 7.29 -2.11 6.66
N LEU A 55 7.28 -1.55 5.45
CA LEU A 55 7.72 -0.17 5.25
C LEU A 55 6.94 0.85 6.10
N PRO A 56 5.58 0.86 6.10
CA PRO A 56 4.88 1.84 6.90
C PRO A 56 5.04 1.59 8.41
N LEU A 57 5.23 0.34 8.84
CA LEU A 57 5.56 0.03 10.23
C LEU A 57 6.95 0.59 10.61
N LEU A 58 7.97 0.37 9.79
CA LEU A 58 9.31 0.89 10.02
C LEU A 58 9.32 2.42 10.09
N VAL A 59 8.57 3.09 9.21
CA VAL A 59 8.38 4.55 9.27
C VAL A 59 7.73 4.94 10.60
N ALA A 60 6.64 4.27 11.01
CA ALA A 60 5.96 4.57 12.27
C ALA A 60 6.87 4.41 13.49
N VAL A 61 7.75 3.39 13.50
CA VAL A 61 8.78 3.19 14.53
C VAL A 61 9.82 4.31 14.47
N ALA A 62 10.36 4.63 13.29
CA ALA A 62 11.41 5.64 13.13
C ALA A 62 10.97 7.04 13.59
N VAL A 63 9.70 7.38 13.38
CA VAL A 63 9.12 8.68 13.74
C VAL A 63 8.42 8.69 15.10
N SER A 64 8.41 7.57 15.82
CA SER A 64 7.70 7.42 17.11
C SER A 64 8.20 8.39 18.19
N ARG A 65 9.47 8.78 18.14
CA ARG A 65 10.06 9.80 19.02
C ARG A 65 9.48 11.21 18.81
N TRP A 66 8.89 11.48 17.65
CA TRP A 66 8.24 12.75 17.35
C TRP A 66 6.75 12.68 17.71
N ARG A 67 6.42 13.07 18.95
CA ARG A 67 5.07 12.96 19.53
C ARG A 67 3.95 13.55 18.66
N SER A 68 4.23 14.60 17.89
CA SER A 68 3.26 15.23 16.97
C SER A 68 2.95 14.37 15.74
N MET A 69 3.90 13.56 15.26
CA MET A 69 3.76 12.74 14.05
C MET A 69 3.42 11.28 14.35
N ALA A 70 3.78 10.80 15.54
CA ALA A 70 3.62 9.40 15.92
C ALA A 70 2.18 8.88 15.73
N PRO A 71 1.12 9.58 16.21
CA PRO A 71 -0.25 9.09 16.01
C PRO A 71 -0.63 8.94 14.54
N PHE A 72 -0.21 9.88 13.69
CA PHE A 72 -0.49 9.82 12.26
C PHE A 72 0.25 8.67 11.59
N ALA A 73 1.54 8.51 11.86
CA ALA A 73 2.35 7.46 11.24
C ALA A 73 1.87 6.06 11.65
N TRP A 74 1.51 5.87 12.92
CA TRP A 74 0.91 4.63 13.39
C TRP A 74 -0.49 4.37 12.85
N GLY A 75 -1.29 5.42 12.64
CA GLY A 75 -2.58 5.33 11.96
C GLY A 75 -2.42 4.91 10.50
N TRP A 76 -1.48 5.52 9.78
CA TRP A 76 -1.16 5.17 8.40
C TRP A 76 -0.62 3.74 8.26
N ALA A 77 0.25 3.30 9.16
CA ALA A 77 0.71 1.91 9.20
C ALA A 77 -0.43 0.93 9.48
N GLY A 78 -1.28 1.24 10.47
CA GLY A 78 -2.49 0.47 10.74
C GLY A 78 -3.41 0.38 9.52
N PHE A 79 -3.58 1.48 8.80
CA PHE A 79 -4.39 1.51 7.58
C PHE A 79 -3.77 0.64 6.47
N CYS A 80 -2.45 0.68 6.30
CA CYS A 80 -1.77 -0.15 5.30
C CYS A 80 -1.90 -1.64 5.60
N TRP A 81 -1.79 -2.03 6.87
CA TRP A 81 -2.03 -3.41 7.31
C TRP A 81 -3.50 -3.81 7.11
N LEU A 82 -4.43 -2.93 7.48
CA LEU A 82 -5.86 -3.18 7.30
C LEU A 82 -6.20 -3.41 5.82
N ALA A 83 -5.83 -2.46 4.95
CA ALA A 83 -6.08 -2.55 3.52
C ALA A 83 -5.36 -3.72 2.87
N GLY A 84 -4.08 -3.95 3.20
CA GLY A 84 -3.30 -5.07 2.64
C GLY A 84 -3.77 -6.43 3.13
N GLY A 85 -4.23 -6.54 4.38
CA GLY A 85 -4.81 -7.78 4.91
C GLY A 85 -6.16 -8.10 4.26
N VAL A 86 -7.03 -7.10 4.08
CA VAL A 86 -8.29 -7.27 3.33
C VAL A 86 -8.01 -7.64 1.88
N TYR A 87 -7.03 -6.98 1.23
CA TYR A 87 -6.60 -7.31 -0.12
C TYR A 87 -6.08 -8.74 -0.23
N LEU A 88 -5.27 -9.21 0.72
CA LEU A 88 -4.81 -10.60 0.76
C LEU A 88 -5.99 -11.57 0.94
N ALA A 89 -6.90 -11.29 1.86
CA ALA A 89 -8.00 -12.19 2.21
C ALA A 89 -9.05 -12.35 1.10
N PHE A 90 -9.39 -11.25 0.42
CA PHE A 90 -10.47 -11.22 -0.58
C PHE A 90 -9.98 -11.09 -2.02
N GLY A 91 -8.69 -10.84 -2.23
CA GLY A 91 -8.09 -10.67 -3.56
C GLY A 91 -8.22 -11.91 -4.45
N GLY A 92 -8.40 -13.10 -3.87
CA GLY A 92 -8.65 -14.32 -4.66
C GLY A 92 -9.93 -14.28 -5.51
N LEU A 93 -10.84 -13.33 -5.24
CA LEU A 93 -12.07 -13.12 -6.02
C LEU A 93 -11.84 -12.31 -7.30
N GLU A 94 -10.72 -11.59 -7.42
CA GLU A 94 -10.37 -10.76 -8.57
C GLU A 94 -9.17 -11.39 -9.30
N ARG A 95 -9.35 -11.74 -10.57
CA ARG A 95 -8.39 -12.54 -11.35
C ARG A 95 -7.00 -11.89 -11.43
N TYR A 96 -6.95 -10.56 -11.47
CA TYR A 96 -5.70 -9.81 -11.61
C TYR A 96 -5.05 -9.44 -10.29
N ALA A 97 -5.69 -9.71 -9.14
CA ALA A 97 -5.10 -9.42 -7.85
C ALA A 97 -3.95 -10.38 -7.52
N ASP A 98 -2.98 -9.89 -6.76
CA ASP A 98 -1.80 -10.67 -6.38
C ASP A 98 -2.16 -11.98 -5.66
N THR A 99 -3.23 -11.97 -4.86
CA THR A 99 -3.74 -13.19 -4.22
C THR A 99 -4.20 -14.24 -5.24
N ALA A 100 -4.93 -13.84 -6.28
CA ALA A 100 -5.38 -14.76 -7.32
C ALA A 100 -4.20 -15.30 -8.13
N GLN A 101 -3.20 -14.46 -8.38
CA GLN A 101 -1.95 -14.88 -9.02
C GLN A 101 -1.16 -15.86 -8.14
N LEU A 102 -1.08 -15.63 -6.82
CA LEU A 102 -0.46 -16.58 -5.87
C LEU A 102 -1.17 -17.94 -5.91
N ILE A 103 -2.51 -17.94 -5.93
CA ILE A 103 -3.30 -19.18 -6.05
C ILE A 103 -3.00 -19.90 -7.37
N THR A 104 -2.90 -19.15 -8.47
CA THR A 104 -2.55 -19.70 -9.79
C THR A 104 -1.14 -20.31 -9.80
N LEU A 105 -0.21 -19.77 -9.01
CA LEU A 105 1.14 -20.31 -8.80
C LEU A 105 1.19 -21.51 -7.83
N GLY A 106 0.03 -22.01 -7.37
CA GLY A 106 -0.08 -23.20 -6.52
C GLY A 106 -0.15 -22.94 -5.03
N TRP A 107 -0.24 -21.67 -4.58
CA TRP A 107 -0.48 -21.40 -3.16
C TRP A 107 -1.92 -21.78 -2.78
N PRO A 108 -2.12 -22.57 -1.72
CA PRO A 108 -3.47 -22.84 -1.25
C PRO A 108 -4.13 -21.53 -0.82
N GLY A 109 -5.36 -21.26 -1.28
CA GLY A 109 -6.08 -20.02 -0.93
C GLY A 109 -6.59 -20.02 0.53
N TRP A 110 -6.93 -21.18 1.08
CA TRP A 110 -7.50 -21.31 2.43
C TRP A 110 -6.62 -20.75 3.56
N PRO A 111 -5.26 -20.80 3.55
CA PRO A 111 -4.44 -20.10 4.55
C PRO A 111 -4.25 -18.61 4.26
N LEU A 112 -4.40 -18.16 3.01
CA LEU A 112 -4.25 -16.74 2.65
C LEU A 112 -5.38 -15.90 3.27
N VAL A 113 -6.60 -16.45 3.31
CA VAL A 113 -7.77 -15.81 3.93
C VAL A 113 -7.56 -15.51 5.42
N PRO A 114 -7.33 -16.48 6.32
CA PRO A 114 -7.13 -16.23 7.75
C PRO A 114 -5.88 -15.40 8.02
N LEU A 115 -4.80 -15.56 7.23
CA LEU A 115 -3.62 -14.69 7.34
C LEU A 115 -3.97 -13.24 7.04
N GLY A 116 -4.66 -12.98 5.92
CA GLY A 116 -5.13 -11.65 5.54
C GLY A 116 -6.07 -11.05 6.59
N LEU A 117 -7.02 -11.83 7.11
CA LEU A 117 -7.93 -11.40 8.17
C LEU A 117 -7.19 -11.09 9.48
N ALA A 118 -6.18 -11.88 9.85
CA ALA A 118 -5.37 -11.62 11.04
C ALA A 118 -4.58 -10.30 10.90
N VAL A 119 -3.93 -10.09 9.75
CA VAL A 119 -3.22 -8.82 9.46
C VAL A 119 -4.21 -7.65 9.46
N ALA A 120 -5.39 -7.83 8.86
CA ALA A 120 -6.44 -6.82 8.82
C ALA A 120 -6.94 -6.46 10.22
N ALA A 121 -7.16 -7.44 11.09
CA ALA A 121 -7.59 -7.24 12.47
C ALA A 121 -6.56 -6.42 13.27
N VAL A 122 -5.27 -6.73 13.12
CA VAL A 122 -4.18 -5.95 13.75
C VAL A 122 -4.17 -4.52 13.21
N GLY A 123 -4.30 -4.35 11.89
CA GLY A 123 -4.38 -3.04 11.26
C GLY A 123 -5.56 -2.20 11.75
N TYR A 124 -6.75 -2.82 11.87
CA TYR A 124 -7.95 -2.19 12.40
C TYR A 124 -7.78 -1.75 13.85
N TRP A 125 -7.26 -2.64 14.70
CA TRP A 125 -6.97 -2.32 16.09
C TRP A 125 -5.99 -1.14 16.22
N ARG A 126 -4.96 -1.09 15.37
CA ARG A 126 -4.01 0.03 15.36
C ARG A 126 -4.65 1.33 14.88
N CYS A 127 -5.50 1.27 13.85
CA CYS A 127 -6.30 2.41 13.39
C CYS A 127 -7.19 2.96 14.49
N ARG A 128 -7.94 2.08 15.18
CA ARG A 128 -8.85 2.46 16.27
C ARG A 128 -8.14 3.17 17.43
N ARG A 129 -6.87 2.86 17.67
CA ARG A 129 -6.06 3.54 18.70
C ARG A 129 -5.45 4.86 18.23
N SER A 130 -5.07 4.96 16.96
CA SER A 130 -4.23 6.07 16.48
C SER A 130 -5.05 7.24 15.92
N TRP A 131 -6.13 6.95 15.18
CA TRP A 131 -6.94 7.99 14.55
C TRP A 131 -7.63 8.93 15.53
N PRO A 132 -8.20 8.48 16.67
CA PRO A 132 -8.77 9.40 17.66
C PRO A 132 -7.75 10.43 18.17
N GLU A 133 -6.49 10.01 18.37
CA GLU A 133 -5.43 10.92 18.82
C GLU A 133 -5.05 11.94 17.75
N VAL A 134 -5.02 11.53 16.47
CA VAL A 134 -4.84 12.46 15.34
C VAL A 134 -5.96 13.49 15.28
N VAL A 135 -7.22 13.06 15.43
CA VAL A 135 -8.38 13.94 15.39
C VAL A 135 -8.35 14.91 16.57
N LYS A 136 -8.12 14.43 17.80
CA LYS A 136 -7.99 15.29 19.00
C LYS A 136 -6.89 16.34 18.81
N ALA A 137 -5.72 15.94 18.31
CA ALA A 137 -4.60 16.86 18.06
C ALA A 137 -4.91 17.92 17.00
N ARG A 138 -5.85 17.63 16.08
CA ARG A 138 -6.24 18.53 14.97
C ARG A 138 -7.59 19.24 15.18
N ALA A 139 -8.28 18.99 16.28
CA ALA A 139 -9.61 19.54 16.58
C ALA A 139 -9.63 21.05 16.90
N THR A 140 -8.55 21.79 16.61
CA THR A 140 -8.58 23.25 16.54
C THR A 140 -9.13 23.69 15.19
N GLY A 141 -9.98 24.71 15.12
CA GLY A 141 -10.67 25.11 13.88
C GLY A 141 -9.74 25.38 12.68
N ARG A 142 -8.50 25.83 12.92
CA ARG A 142 -7.45 26.00 11.88
C ARG A 142 -6.84 24.67 11.41
N GLY A 143 -6.75 23.66 12.29
CA GLY A 143 -6.15 22.36 11.99
C GLY A 143 -6.97 21.53 11.00
N VAL A 144 -8.30 21.65 11.04
CA VAL A 144 -9.21 20.98 10.10
C VAL A 144 -9.07 21.53 8.68
N VAL A 145 -9.00 22.86 8.54
CA VAL A 145 -8.81 23.50 7.22
C VAL A 145 -7.47 23.11 6.60
N VAL A 146 -6.38 23.15 7.38
CA VAL A 146 -5.06 22.73 6.90
C VAL A 146 -5.04 21.26 6.52
N ALA A 147 -5.73 20.38 7.26
CA ALA A 147 -5.83 18.97 6.91
C ALA A 147 -6.57 18.74 5.58
N TRP A 148 -7.69 19.43 5.35
CA TRP A 148 -8.41 19.35 4.08
C TRP A 148 -7.61 19.93 2.91
N LEU A 149 -6.91 21.06 3.12
CA LEU A 149 -6.01 21.63 2.11
C LEU A 149 -4.86 20.67 1.79
N ALA A 150 -4.30 19.98 2.77
CA ALA A 150 -3.25 18.98 2.55
C ALA A 150 -3.77 17.75 1.76
N VAL A 151 -4.99 17.28 2.05
CA VAL A 151 -5.63 16.22 1.27
C VAL A 151 -5.91 16.69 -0.17
N ALA A 152 -6.46 17.89 -0.34
CA ALA A 152 -6.72 18.46 -1.66
C ALA A 152 -5.43 18.67 -2.47
N ALA A 153 -4.37 19.18 -1.83
CA ALA A 153 -3.05 19.33 -2.44
C ALA A 153 -2.44 17.98 -2.83
N TRP A 154 -2.54 16.97 -1.97
CA TRP A 154 -2.09 15.61 -2.28
C TRP A 154 -2.84 15.04 -3.49
N VAL A 155 -4.17 15.16 -3.53
CA VAL A 155 -4.98 14.74 -4.67
C VAL A 155 -4.58 15.51 -5.94
N ALA A 156 -4.38 16.83 -5.86
CA ALA A 156 -3.96 17.64 -7.00
C ALA A 156 -2.56 17.24 -7.52
N VAL A 157 -1.59 17.01 -6.64
CA VAL A 157 -0.25 16.51 -7.01
C VAL A 157 -0.35 15.16 -7.71
N GLN A 158 -1.16 14.26 -7.18
CA GLN A 158 -1.39 12.95 -7.78
C GLN A 158 -2.00 13.05 -9.18
N GLN A 159 -2.98 13.94 -9.39
CA GLN A 159 -3.58 14.21 -10.70
C GLN A 159 -2.56 14.84 -11.69
N LEU A 160 -1.71 15.75 -11.22
CA LEU A 160 -0.68 16.39 -12.04
C LEU A 160 0.42 15.41 -12.46
N LEU A 161 0.83 14.51 -11.56
CA LEU A 161 1.79 13.45 -11.87
C LEU A 161 1.21 12.49 -12.92
N ALA A 162 -0.06 12.11 -12.78
CA ALA A 162 -0.75 11.34 -13.81
C ALA A 162 -0.80 12.06 -15.16
N ALA A 163 -1.18 13.34 -15.19
CA ALA A 163 -1.24 14.10 -16.45
C ALA A 163 0.12 14.17 -17.17
N LYS A 164 1.23 14.28 -16.43
CA LYS A 164 2.57 14.37 -17.02
C LYS A 164 3.08 13.05 -17.59
N VAL A 165 2.78 11.92 -16.96
CA VAL A 165 3.20 10.61 -17.48
C VAL A 165 2.37 10.22 -18.70
N ALA A 166 1.10 10.66 -18.81
CA ALA A 166 0.24 10.35 -19.97
C ALA A 166 0.75 10.97 -21.27
N VAL A 167 1.31 12.19 -21.17
CA VAL A 167 1.94 12.89 -22.31
C VAL A 167 3.24 12.22 -22.75
N ALA A 168 3.98 11.60 -21.82
CA ALA A 168 5.27 10.94 -22.11
C ALA A 168 5.14 9.56 -22.79
N VAL A 169 3.95 8.95 -22.80
CA VAL A 169 3.69 7.65 -23.44
C VAL A 169 3.15 7.80 -24.87
N GLN A 170 2.75 9.00 -25.28
CA GLN A 170 2.24 9.31 -26.62
C GLN A 170 3.25 9.98 -27.56
N GLY A 171 4.48 10.24 -27.10
CA GLY A 171 5.57 10.81 -27.90
C GLY A 171 6.75 9.85 -27.98
#